data_AF-A0A9D5R0W2-F1
#
_entry.id   AF-A0A9D5R0W2-F1
#
_cell.length_a   1.000
_cell.length_b   1.000
_cell.length_c   1.000
_cell.angle_alpha   90.00
_cell.angle_beta   90.00
_cell.angle_gamma   90.00
#
_symmetry.space_group_name_H-M   'P 1'
#
loop_
_entity.id
_entity.type
_entity.pdbx_description
1 polymer ?
#
loop_
_entity_poly.entity_id
_entity_poly.type
_entity_poly.pdbx_seq_one_letter_code
_entity_poly.pdbx_strand_id
1 'polypeptide(L)'
;MQSSPLEIALSAWQSTAPFRANRQRYKRYTYGRQWDDIITSPDGVALTEGAYAEKCGHRPLTNNLIRQMVKTVIGLWRRDMAPSHGGTDTAIARRNHLDELDARTLEEFLISGCAVQRVVTERRMGGTGVWVDLVSPSRFFFSPATDPRGCDMEVVGMAHDMSMREAMVRFGGEDGSRRKRVERIYSGVEPRLFASVDMQSVAASLLSAPAGRCRAIELWTLESRLI
;
A
#
# COMPACT_ATOMS: atom_id res chain seq x y z
N MET A 1 13.34 13.52 -23.99
CA MET A 1 14.10 13.50 -22.72
C MET A 1 13.52 12.34 -21.91
N GLN A 2 14.28 11.27 -21.65
CA GLN A 2 13.77 10.15 -20.84
C GLN A 2 13.69 10.61 -19.39
N SER A 3 12.48 10.66 -18.81
CA SER A 3 12.29 10.97 -17.39
C SER A 3 13.00 9.91 -16.54
N SER A 4 13.64 10.34 -15.46
CA SER A 4 14.31 9.42 -14.53
C SER A 4 13.29 8.44 -13.94
N PRO A 5 13.63 7.15 -13.71
CA PRO A 5 12.73 6.21 -13.05
C PRO A 5 12.17 6.72 -11.71
N LEU A 6 12.97 7.50 -10.98
CA LEU A 6 12.54 8.11 -9.73
C LEU A 6 11.45 9.19 -9.95
N GLU A 7 11.56 9.99 -11.00
CA GLU A 7 10.56 11.01 -11.34
C GLU A 7 9.23 10.37 -11.74
N ILE A 8 9.30 9.27 -12.50
CA ILE A 8 8.12 8.47 -12.88
C ILE A 8 7.43 7.94 -11.62
N ALA A 9 8.19 7.32 -10.70
CA ALA A 9 7.67 6.81 -9.44
C ALA A 9 7.05 7.92 -8.57
N LEU A 10 7.71 9.09 -8.47
CA LEU A 10 7.22 10.22 -7.70
C LEU A 10 5.91 10.78 -8.28
N SER A 11 5.82 10.93 -9.60
CA SER A 11 4.60 11.38 -10.28
C SER A 11 3.42 10.43 -10.03
N ALA A 12 3.64 9.11 -10.22
CA ALA A 12 2.62 8.09 -9.97
C ALA A 12 2.24 7.99 -8.48
N TRP A 13 3.19 8.20 -7.57
CA TRP A 13 2.90 8.26 -6.14
C TRP A 13 2.04 9.47 -5.78
N GLN A 14 2.33 10.64 -6.34
CA GLN A 14 1.55 11.85 -6.09
C GLN A 14 0.12 11.72 -6.64
N SER A 15 -0.04 11.21 -7.87
CA SER A 15 -1.37 11.02 -8.48
C SER A 15 -2.26 10.05 -7.69
N THR A 16 -1.66 9.09 -7.00
CA THR A 16 -2.37 8.10 -6.16
C THR A 16 -2.58 8.55 -4.70
N ALA A 17 -2.18 9.77 -4.33
CA ALA A 17 -2.38 10.29 -2.98
C ALA A 17 -3.86 10.41 -2.56
N PRO A 18 -4.80 10.89 -3.42
CA PRO A 18 -6.22 10.93 -3.08
C PRO A 18 -6.79 9.53 -2.80
N PHE A 19 -6.37 8.52 -3.57
CA PHE A 19 -6.75 7.13 -3.33
C PHE A 19 -6.31 6.66 -1.93
N ARG A 20 -5.05 6.91 -1.54
CA ARG A 20 -4.56 6.55 -0.20
C ARG A 20 -5.30 7.30 0.92
N ALA A 21 -5.63 8.57 0.71
CA ALA A 21 -6.40 9.37 1.66
C ALA A 21 -7.83 8.82 1.84
N ASN A 22 -8.53 8.55 0.73
CA ASN A 22 -9.88 7.96 0.72
C ASN A 22 -9.88 6.59 1.40
N ARG A 23 -8.92 5.73 1.07
CA ARG A 23 -8.74 4.44 1.75
C ARG A 23 -8.62 4.59 3.26
N GLN A 24 -7.82 5.53 3.76
CA GLN A 24 -7.67 5.74 5.21
C GLN A 24 -8.96 6.25 5.86
N ARG A 25 -9.75 7.04 5.14
CA ARG A 25 -11.09 7.46 5.58
C ARG A 25 -12.05 6.28 5.62
N TYR A 26 -12.18 5.50 4.55
CA TYR A 26 -13.07 4.32 4.51
C TYR A 26 -12.71 3.27 5.57
N LYS A 27 -11.41 3.09 5.82
CA LYS A 27 -10.92 2.23 6.91
C LYS A 27 -11.40 2.72 8.27
N ARG A 28 -11.29 4.02 8.56
CA ARG A 28 -11.80 4.62 9.80
C ARG A 28 -13.30 4.37 9.97
N TYR A 29 -14.09 4.63 8.93
CA TYR A 29 -15.54 4.38 8.93
C TYR A 29 -15.87 2.90 9.18
N THR A 30 -15.20 1.99 8.49
CA THR A 30 -15.40 0.54 8.62
C THR A 30 -15.10 0.06 10.04
N TYR A 31 -14.09 0.62 10.71
CA TYR A 31 -13.74 0.23 12.08
C TYR A 31 -14.42 1.09 13.16
N GLY A 32 -15.41 1.92 12.79
CA GLY A 32 -16.30 2.61 13.73
C GLY A 32 -15.89 4.04 14.09
N ARG A 33 -14.80 4.55 13.51
CA ARG A 33 -14.38 5.96 13.63
C ARG A 33 -15.08 6.80 12.56
N GLN A 34 -16.40 6.92 12.67
CA GLN A 34 -17.25 7.59 11.67
C GLN A 34 -17.41 9.10 11.91
N TRP A 35 -17.05 9.58 13.11
CA TRP A 35 -17.22 10.97 13.55
C TRP A 35 -15.89 11.73 13.62
N ASP A 36 -14.82 11.16 13.07
CA ASP A 36 -13.45 11.70 13.13
C ASP A 36 -13.14 12.67 11.97
N ASP A 37 -14.05 12.84 11.01
CA ASP A 37 -13.87 13.77 9.90
C ASP A 37 -13.83 15.20 10.44
N ILE A 38 -12.89 16.00 9.94
CA ILE A 38 -12.74 17.40 10.35
C ILE A 38 -13.70 18.25 9.52
N ILE A 39 -14.52 19.04 10.21
CA ILE A 39 -15.41 20.03 9.64
C ILE A 39 -15.05 21.42 10.14
N THR A 40 -15.45 22.43 9.37
CA THR A 40 -15.37 23.84 9.81
C THR A 40 -16.73 24.23 10.38
N SER A 41 -16.76 24.57 11.66
CA SER A 41 -17.98 25.08 12.32
C SER A 41 -18.43 26.43 11.73
N PRO A 42 -19.68 26.86 11.96
CA PRO A 42 -20.14 28.22 11.64
C PRO A 42 -19.25 29.33 12.24
N ASP A 43 -18.58 29.05 13.37
CA ASP A 43 -17.67 29.97 14.05
C ASP A 43 -16.25 30.00 13.42
N GLY A 44 -16.03 29.29 12.31
CA GLY A 44 -14.73 29.20 11.62
C GLY A 44 -13.71 28.26 12.27
N VAL A 45 -14.05 27.60 13.38
CA VAL A 45 -13.16 26.66 14.07
C VAL A 45 -13.19 25.29 13.37
N ALA A 46 -12.00 24.70 13.16
CA ALA A 46 -11.85 23.33 12.69
C ALA A 46 -11.93 22.33 13.86
N LEU A 47 -12.88 21.39 13.80
CA LEU A 47 -13.10 20.36 14.81
C LEU A 47 -13.68 19.10 14.16
N THR A 48 -13.70 17.98 14.88
CA THR A 48 -14.30 16.74 14.36
C THR A 48 -15.82 16.84 14.34
N GLU A 49 -16.47 16.10 13.42
CA GLU A 49 -17.93 15.98 13.38
C GLU A 49 -18.51 15.56 14.74
N GLY A 50 -17.84 14.64 15.44
CA GLY A 50 -18.23 14.19 16.78
C GLY A 50 -18.17 15.30 17.83
N ALA A 51 -17.06 16.06 17.86
CA ALA A 51 -16.91 17.19 18.79
C ALA A 51 -17.93 18.30 18.51
N TYR A 52 -18.27 18.53 17.24
CA TYR A 52 -19.31 19.48 16.87
C TYR A 52 -20.70 19.02 17.31
N ALA A 53 -21.04 17.74 17.11
CA ALA A 53 -22.29 17.17 17.59
C ALA A 53 -22.42 17.29 19.12
N GLU A 54 -21.35 17.02 19.86
CA GLU A 54 -21.30 17.20 21.32
C GLU A 54 -21.50 18.67 21.72
N LYS A 55 -20.86 19.61 21.02
CA LYS A 55 -21.07 21.06 21.24
C LYS A 55 -22.53 21.47 21.03
N CYS A 56 -23.23 20.83 20.10
CA CYS A 56 -24.66 21.04 19.84
C CYS A 56 -25.59 20.28 20.81
N GLY A 57 -25.05 19.59 21.82
CA GLY A 57 -25.83 18.85 22.81
C GLY A 57 -26.27 17.45 22.37
N HIS A 58 -25.70 16.92 21.28
CA HIS A 58 -25.97 15.56 20.80
C HIS A 58 -24.82 14.62 21.16
N ARG A 59 -25.14 13.37 21.51
CA ARG A 59 -24.14 12.32 21.71
C ARG A 59 -23.95 11.52 20.41
N PRO A 60 -22.75 11.51 19.80
CA PRO A 60 -22.49 10.71 18.62
C PRO A 60 -22.69 9.22 18.92
N LEU A 61 -23.57 8.56 18.16
CA LEU A 61 -23.82 7.13 18.24
C LEU A 61 -23.45 6.48 16.90
N THR A 62 -22.81 5.32 16.94
CA THR A 62 -22.43 4.58 15.74
C THR A 62 -22.92 3.15 15.84
N ASN A 63 -23.93 2.81 15.03
CA ASN A 63 -24.26 1.42 14.73
C ASN A 63 -23.50 1.00 13.47
N ASN A 64 -22.45 0.19 13.63
CA ASN A 64 -21.50 -0.09 12.55
C ASN A 64 -21.96 -1.26 11.65
N LEU A 65 -22.97 -0.99 10.83
CA LEU A 65 -23.49 -1.94 9.83
C LEU A 65 -22.45 -2.27 8.75
N ILE A 66 -21.55 -1.34 8.43
CA ILE A 66 -20.47 -1.53 7.45
C ILE A 66 -19.60 -2.72 7.86
N ARG A 67 -19.12 -2.75 9.11
CA ARG A 67 -18.29 -3.85 9.61
C ARG A 67 -19.01 -5.19 9.58
N GLN A 68 -20.31 -5.19 9.88
CA GLN A 68 -21.10 -6.41 9.84
C GLN A 68 -21.20 -6.96 8.41
N MET A 69 -21.51 -6.11 7.43
CA MET A 69 -21.55 -6.51 6.01
C MET A 69 -20.21 -7.06 5.54
N VAL A 70 -19.10 -6.37 5.83
CA VAL A 70 -17.74 -6.82 5.47
C VAL A 70 -17.45 -8.20 6.06
N LYS A 71 -17.72 -8.42 7.35
CA LYS A 71 -17.54 -9.73 8.00
C LYS A 71 -18.39 -10.83 7.36
N THR A 72 -19.64 -10.52 7.03
CA THR A 72 -20.56 -11.48 6.39
C THR A 72 -20.03 -11.92 5.03
N VAL A 73 -19.62 -10.97 4.17
CA VAL A 73 -19.07 -11.29 2.84
C VAL A 73 -17.80 -12.12 2.95
N ILE A 74 -16.88 -11.76 3.85
CA ILE A 74 -15.64 -12.53 4.07
C ILE A 74 -15.97 -13.94 4.60
N GLY A 75 -16.94 -14.06 5.52
CA GLY A 75 -17.37 -15.35 6.06
C GLY A 75 -17.96 -16.26 4.98
N LEU A 76 -18.80 -15.73 4.10
CA LEU A 76 -19.35 -16.45 2.95
C LEU A 76 -18.24 -16.88 1.98
N TRP A 77 -17.32 -15.96 1.64
CA TRP A 77 -16.21 -16.28 0.75
C TRP A 77 -15.30 -17.39 1.31
N ARG A 78 -15.00 -17.36 2.62
CA ARG A 78 -14.21 -18.41 3.28
C ARG A 78 -14.89 -19.77 3.25
N ARG A 79 -16.22 -19.80 3.36
CA ARG A 79 -17.00 -21.03 3.33
C ARG A 79 -17.06 -21.60 1.91
N ASP A 80 -17.35 -20.76 0.93
CA ASP A 80 -17.77 -21.20 -0.40
C ASP A 80 -16.62 -21.22 -1.43
N MET A 81 -15.69 -20.27 -1.34
CA MET A 81 -14.67 -20.04 -2.39
C MET A 81 -13.26 -20.45 -1.96
N ALA A 82 -12.85 -20.17 -0.72
CA ALA A 82 -11.50 -20.48 -0.23
C ALA A 82 -11.06 -21.94 -0.46
N PRO A 83 -11.92 -22.97 -0.24
CA PRO A 83 -11.50 -24.37 -0.43
C PRO A 83 -11.07 -24.73 -1.86
N SER A 84 -11.52 -23.96 -2.86
CA SER A 84 -11.12 -24.16 -4.26
C SER A 84 -9.74 -23.59 -4.59
N HIS A 85 -9.19 -22.74 -3.72
CA HIS A 85 -7.98 -21.94 -3.96
C HIS A 85 -7.97 -21.21 -5.31
N GLY A 86 -9.14 -20.89 -5.87
CA GLY A 86 -9.26 -20.29 -7.20
C GLY A 86 -8.68 -21.14 -8.33
N GLY A 87 -8.57 -22.47 -8.14
CA GLY A 87 -7.91 -23.38 -9.08
C GLY A 87 -6.38 -23.41 -8.99
N THR A 88 -5.78 -22.72 -8.02
CA THR A 88 -4.33 -22.75 -7.76
C THR A 88 -3.92 -24.12 -7.26
N ASP A 89 -2.72 -24.58 -7.65
CA ASP A 89 -2.13 -25.81 -7.13
C ASP A 89 -2.09 -25.82 -5.60
N THR A 90 -2.49 -26.94 -4.99
CA THR A 90 -2.66 -27.07 -3.54
C THR A 90 -1.35 -26.86 -2.77
N ALA A 91 -0.19 -27.22 -3.33
CA ALA A 91 1.09 -27.02 -2.66
C ALA A 91 1.49 -25.54 -2.67
N ILE A 92 1.23 -24.82 -3.77
CA ILE A 92 1.42 -23.36 -3.85
C ILE A 92 0.45 -22.65 -2.90
N ALA A 93 -0.82 -23.07 -2.88
CA ALA A 93 -1.85 -22.47 -2.03
C ALA A 93 -1.52 -22.61 -0.54
N ARG A 94 -1.14 -23.82 -0.10
CA ARG A 94 -0.73 -24.08 1.29
C ARG A 94 0.52 -23.33 1.69
N ARG A 95 1.54 -23.29 0.82
CA ARG A 95 2.79 -22.55 1.09
C ARG A 95 2.54 -21.07 1.37
N ASN A 96 1.60 -20.49 0.64
CA ASN A 96 1.28 -19.07 0.74
C ASN A 96 0.12 -18.78 1.69
N HIS A 97 -0.50 -19.79 2.30
CA HIS A 97 -1.71 -19.63 3.11
C HIS A 97 -2.81 -18.84 2.37
N LEU A 98 -3.10 -19.19 1.11
CA LEU A 98 -4.01 -18.41 0.27
C LEU A 98 -5.42 -18.27 0.86
N ASP A 99 -5.90 -19.25 1.62
CA ASP A 99 -7.19 -19.16 2.32
C ASP A 99 -7.29 -17.96 3.26
N GLU A 100 -6.16 -17.55 3.86
CA GLU A 100 -6.08 -16.36 4.69
C GLU A 100 -5.69 -15.13 3.88
N LEU A 101 -4.67 -15.23 3.01
CA LEU A 101 -4.21 -14.07 2.24
C LEU A 101 -5.31 -13.52 1.34
N ASP A 102 -6.03 -14.36 0.61
CA ASP A 102 -7.08 -13.92 -0.33
C ASP A 102 -8.29 -13.38 0.43
N ALA A 103 -8.62 -13.95 1.59
CA ALA A 103 -9.66 -13.38 2.46
C ALA A 103 -9.29 -11.97 2.96
N ARG A 104 -8.00 -11.72 3.26
CA ARG A 104 -7.51 -10.39 3.65
C ARG A 104 -7.43 -9.43 2.48
N THR A 105 -7.07 -9.92 1.29
CA THR A 105 -7.14 -9.15 0.04
C THR A 105 -8.59 -8.73 -0.25
N LEU A 106 -9.55 -9.63 -0.08
CA LEU A 106 -10.97 -9.33 -0.23
C LEU A 106 -11.46 -8.33 0.82
N GLU A 107 -11.03 -8.46 2.08
CA GLU A 107 -11.32 -7.47 3.13
C GLU A 107 -10.82 -6.08 2.72
N GLU A 108 -9.59 -5.98 2.23
CA GLU A 108 -9.02 -4.73 1.74
C GLU A 108 -9.79 -4.18 0.53
N PHE A 109 -10.21 -5.03 -0.40
CA PHE A 109 -11.02 -4.63 -1.55
C PHE A 109 -12.37 -4.07 -1.15
N LEU A 110 -13.08 -4.72 -0.23
CA LEU A 110 -14.38 -4.26 0.26
C LEU A 110 -14.30 -2.91 0.99
N ILE A 111 -13.14 -2.57 1.56
CA ILE A 111 -12.93 -1.31 2.29
C ILE A 111 -12.42 -0.21 1.36
N SER A 112 -11.42 -0.51 0.54
CA SER A 112 -10.65 0.49 -0.20
C SER A 112 -10.97 0.54 -1.70
N GLY A 113 -11.69 -0.45 -2.23
CA GLY A 113 -11.89 -0.65 -3.66
C GLY A 113 -10.66 -1.22 -4.38
N CYS A 114 -9.64 -1.67 -3.65
CA CYS A 114 -8.38 -2.13 -4.23
C CYS A 114 -7.91 -3.45 -3.61
N ALA A 115 -7.46 -4.36 -4.47
CA ALA A 115 -6.84 -5.63 -4.14
C ALA A 115 -5.46 -5.69 -4.79
N VAL A 116 -4.40 -5.84 -4.00
CA VAL A 116 -3.04 -5.91 -4.52
C VAL A 116 -2.29 -7.05 -3.86
N GLN A 117 -1.79 -7.95 -4.70
CA GLN A 117 -0.88 -9.02 -4.31
C GLN A 117 0.33 -9.00 -5.22
N ARG A 118 1.50 -9.26 -4.67
CA ARG A 118 2.73 -9.47 -5.44
C ARG A 118 2.95 -10.96 -5.57
N VAL A 119 2.93 -11.46 -6.80
CA VAL A 119 3.25 -12.87 -7.09
C VAL A 119 4.63 -12.94 -7.72
N VAL A 120 5.53 -13.73 -7.14
CA VAL A 120 6.92 -13.82 -7.58
C VAL A 120 7.46 -15.23 -7.44
N THR A 121 8.47 -15.59 -8.24
CA THR A 121 9.27 -16.80 -8.01
C THR A 121 10.61 -16.43 -7.39
N GLU A 122 10.84 -16.83 -6.14
CA GLU A 122 12.04 -16.46 -5.37
C GLU A 122 12.50 -17.61 -4.47
N ARG A 123 13.78 -17.58 -4.07
CA ARG A 123 14.31 -18.41 -2.98
C ARG A 123 14.22 -17.63 -1.68
N ARG A 124 13.44 -18.15 -0.72
CA ARG A 124 13.29 -17.60 0.63
C ARG A 124 13.69 -18.65 1.67
N MET A 125 13.66 -18.29 2.96
CA MET A 125 13.94 -19.24 4.05
C MET A 125 13.02 -20.48 4.01
N GLY A 126 11.80 -20.35 3.48
CA GLY A 126 10.85 -21.45 3.28
C GLY A 126 11.04 -22.25 1.97
N GLY A 127 12.16 -22.07 1.27
CA GLY A 127 12.48 -22.76 0.02
C GLY A 127 12.30 -21.91 -1.24
N THR A 128 12.42 -22.56 -2.38
CA THR A 128 12.28 -21.94 -3.72
C THR A 128 10.90 -22.22 -4.30
N GLY A 129 10.31 -21.20 -4.91
CA GLY A 129 9.13 -21.33 -5.76
C GLY A 129 8.26 -20.08 -5.71
N VAL A 130 6.96 -20.26 -5.98
CA VAL A 130 6.00 -19.15 -6.06
C VAL A 130 5.63 -18.64 -4.67
N TRP A 131 5.78 -17.34 -4.49
CA TRP A 131 5.39 -16.58 -3.31
C TRP A 131 4.33 -15.55 -3.68
N VAL A 132 3.30 -15.45 -2.85
CA VAL A 132 2.22 -14.48 -2.93
C VAL A 132 2.29 -13.61 -1.68
N ASP A 133 2.58 -12.33 -1.85
CA ASP A 133 2.68 -11.36 -0.76
C ASP A 133 1.52 -10.37 -0.82
N LEU A 134 0.94 -10.04 0.34
CA LEU A 134 0.01 -8.91 0.46
C LEU A 134 0.77 -7.59 0.30
N VAL A 135 0.29 -6.74 -0.60
CA VAL A 135 0.81 -5.39 -0.78
C VAL A 135 -0.18 -4.42 -0.15
N SER A 136 0.27 -3.66 0.86
CA SER A 136 -0.57 -2.62 1.43
C SER A 136 -0.82 -1.51 0.40
N PRO A 137 -2.07 -1.12 0.10
CA PRO A 137 -2.32 -0.02 -0.81
C PRO A 137 -1.77 1.32 -0.31
N SER A 138 -1.41 1.43 0.97
CA SER A 138 -0.69 2.59 1.51
C SER A 138 0.74 2.75 0.99
N ARG A 139 1.32 1.69 0.42
CA ARG A 139 2.67 1.63 -0.14
C ARG A 139 2.67 1.34 -1.64
N PHE A 140 1.49 1.21 -2.25
CA PHE A 140 1.32 0.93 -3.67
C PHE A 140 1.00 2.21 -4.43
N PHE A 141 1.45 2.28 -5.67
CA PHE A 141 1.17 3.36 -6.60
C PHE A 141 1.12 2.84 -8.03
N PHE A 142 0.38 3.55 -8.88
CA PHE A 142 0.12 3.16 -10.26
C PHE A 142 -0.22 4.40 -11.09
N SER A 143 -0.01 4.33 -12.40
CA SER A 143 -0.53 5.33 -13.34
C SER A 143 -2.06 5.27 -13.38
N PRO A 144 -2.76 6.38 -13.66
CA PRO A 144 -4.20 6.35 -13.90
C PRO A 144 -4.58 5.24 -14.89
N ALA A 145 -5.64 4.52 -14.56
CA ALA A 145 -6.13 3.39 -15.35
C ALA A 145 -7.66 3.50 -15.45
N THR A 146 -8.17 3.12 -16.61
CA THR A 146 -9.61 3.07 -16.92
C THR A 146 -10.11 1.64 -17.08
N ASP A 147 -9.23 0.71 -17.50
CA ASP A 147 -9.56 -0.70 -17.57
C ASP A 147 -9.54 -1.31 -16.15
N PRO A 148 -10.67 -1.85 -15.65
CA PRO A 148 -10.70 -2.50 -14.34
C PRO A 148 -9.80 -3.74 -14.26
N ARG A 149 -9.33 -4.28 -15.38
CA ARG A 149 -8.34 -5.37 -15.44
C ARG A 149 -6.90 -4.87 -15.28
N GLY A 150 -6.67 -3.56 -15.36
CA GLY A 150 -5.34 -2.94 -15.28
C GLY A 150 -4.49 -3.09 -16.54
N CYS A 151 -5.08 -3.50 -17.67
CA CYS A 151 -4.34 -3.72 -18.93
C CYS A 151 -3.78 -2.43 -19.55
N ASP A 152 -4.33 -1.26 -19.18
CA ASP A 152 -3.90 0.07 -19.62
C ASP A 152 -2.96 0.75 -18.62
N MET A 153 -2.52 0.06 -17.56
CA MET A 153 -1.53 0.59 -16.63
C MET A 153 -0.13 0.62 -17.26
N GLU A 154 0.40 1.82 -17.44
CA GLU A 154 1.77 2.02 -17.92
C GLU A 154 2.80 1.99 -16.79
N VAL A 155 2.40 2.31 -15.57
CA VAL A 155 3.29 2.35 -14.41
C VAL A 155 2.62 1.66 -13.24
N VAL A 156 3.36 0.77 -12.59
CA VAL A 156 2.99 0.16 -11.31
C VAL A 156 4.20 0.17 -10.42
N GLY A 157 4.03 0.37 -9.12
CA GLY A 157 5.13 0.27 -8.19
C GLY A 157 4.72 0.14 -6.74
N MET A 158 5.70 -0.19 -5.91
CA MET A 158 5.50 -0.25 -4.47
C MET A 158 6.76 0.12 -3.70
N ALA A 159 6.54 0.60 -2.49
CA ALA A 159 7.58 0.95 -1.54
C ALA A 159 7.81 -0.20 -0.55
N HIS A 160 9.08 -0.55 -0.36
CA HIS A 160 9.56 -1.55 0.59
C HIS A 160 10.29 -0.89 1.75
N ASP A 161 10.07 -1.41 2.96
CA ASP A 161 10.78 -1.01 4.17
C ASP A 161 11.52 -2.23 4.73
N MET A 162 12.83 -2.27 4.54
CA MET A 162 13.66 -3.42 4.92
C MET A 162 14.75 -3.03 5.91
N SER A 163 15.33 -4.02 6.59
CA SER A 163 16.51 -3.75 7.41
C SER A 163 17.72 -3.45 6.53
N MET A 164 18.72 -2.74 7.06
CA MET A 164 20.00 -2.56 6.35
C MET A 164 20.61 -3.91 5.95
N ARG A 165 20.54 -4.92 6.84
CA ARG A 165 21.02 -6.28 6.55
C ARG A 165 20.33 -6.88 5.32
N GLU A 166 19.02 -6.74 5.25
CA GLU A 166 18.23 -7.25 4.13
C GLU A 166 18.53 -6.50 2.83
N ALA A 167 18.65 -5.17 2.88
CA ALA A 167 19.05 -4.37 1.72
C ALA A 167 20.43 -4.80 1.20
N MET A 168 21.38 -5.08 2.09
CA MET A 168 22.72 -5.56 1.75
C MET A 168 22.68 -6.95 1.11
N VAL A 169 21.85 -7.87 1.62
CA VAL A 169 21.68 -9.21 1.03
C VAL A 169 21.05 -9.12 -0.36
N ARG A 170 20.00 -8.31 -0.53
CA ARG A 170 19.25 -8.20 -1.79
C ARG A 170 20.00 -7.43 -2.87
N PHE A 171 20.61 -6.30 -2.50
CA PHE A 171 21.19 -5.35 -3.47
C PHE A 171 22.72 -5.28 -3.44
N GLY A 172 23.36 -5.77 -2.38
CA GLY A 172 24.82 -5.74 -2.24
C GLY A 172 25.54 -6.82 -3.04
N GLY A 173 24.90 -7.96 -3.29
CA GLY A 173 25.52 -9.10 -4.00
C GLY A 173 26.74 -9.66 -3.26
N GLU A 174 27.63 -10.35 -3.98
CA GLU A 174 28.89 -10.89 -3.43
C GLU A 174 30.05 -9.88 -3.46
N ASP A 175 29.89 -8.76 -4.18
CA ASP A 175 30.91 -7.72 -4.33
C ASP A 175 30.94 -6.76 -3.12
N GLY A 176 32.10 -6.70 -2.46
CA GLY A 176 32.35 -5.79 -1.33
C GLY A 176 32.22 -4.31 -1.70
N SER A 177 32.50 -3.92 -2.94
CA SER A 177 32.36 -2.54 -3.41
C SER A 177 30.89 -2.12 -3.53
N ARG A 178 30.05 -3.03 -4.07
CA ARG A 178 28.60 -2.85 -4.19
C ARG A 178 27.92 -2.81 -2.83
N ARG A 179 28.35 -3.66 -1.89
CA ARG A 179 27.94 -3.60 -0.47
C ARG A 179 28.24 -2.23 0.16
N LYS A 180 29.48 -1.74 0.05
CA LYS A 180 29.86 -0.40 0.54
C LYS A 180 29.04 0.72 -0.11
N ARG A 181 28.65 0.57 -1.38
CA ARG A 181 27.78 1.54 -2.07
C ARG A 181 26.37 1.55 -1.49
N VAL A 182 25.77 0.37 -1.25
CA VAL A 182 24.45 0.28 -0.60
C VAL A 182 24.48 0.88 0.79
N GLU A 183 25.49 0.54 1.59
CA GLU A 183 25.71 1.13 2.91
C GLU A 183 25.80 2.66 2.83
N ARG A 184 26.61 3.20 1.92
CA ARG A 184 26.75 4.66 1.72
C ARG A 184 25.44 5.33 1.32
N ILE A 185 24.66 4.71 0.43
CA ILE A 185 23.36 5.25 0.01
C ILE A 185 22.46 5.46 1.21
N TYR A 186 22.39 4.49 2.12
CA TYR A 186 21.51 4.54 3.28
C TYR A 186 22.12 5.22 4.52
N SER A 187 23.45 5.28 4.65
CA SER A 187 24.14 6.01 5.72
C SER A 187 24.24 7.51 5.44
N GLY A 188 24.25 7.90 4.17
CA GLY A 188 24.32 9.30 3.71
C GLY A 188 22.97 10.00 3.62
N VAL A 189 21.86 9.32 3.92
CA VAL A 189 20.53 9.96 4.00
C VAL A 189 20.41 10.67 5.34
N GLU A 190 21.04 11.84 5.47
CA GLU A 190 20.49 12.82 6.40
C GLU A 190 19.10 13.24 5.87
N PRO A 191 18.09 13.52 6.73
CA PRO A 191 16.73 13.92 6.31
C PRO A 191 16.64 15.22 5.50
N ARG A 192 17.76 15.77 5.01
CA ARG A 192 17.91 17.15 4.56
C ARG A 192 17.50 17.45 3.12
N LEU A 193 16.85 16.53 2.40
CA LEU A 193 16.50 16.74 0.99
C LEU A 193 15.10 17.33 0.72
N PHE A 194 14.26 17.60 1.73
CA PHE A 194 12.86 17.96 1.46
C PHE A 194 12.35 19.11 2.36
N ALA A 195 12.60 20.35 1.93
CA ALA A 195 12.07 21.57 2.56
C ALA A 195 11.27 22.45 1.56
N SER A 196 9.98 22.17 1.39
CA SER A 196 8.88 23.01 0.87
C SER A 196 7.54 22.27 1.04
N VAL A 197 6.48 22.96 1.46
CA VAL A 197 5.68 22.43 2.59
C VAL A 197 4.44 21.58 2.25
N ASP A 198 4.01 21.38 1.01
CA ASP A 198 2.78 20.57 0.77
C ASP A 198 2.92 19.48 -0.29
N MET A 199 3.44 19.82 -1.48
CA MET A 199 3.70 18.84 -2.55
C MET A 199 4.90 17.92 -2.24
N GLN A 200 5.84 18.41 -1.41
CA GLN A 200 6.97 17.59 -0.96
C GLN A 200 6.59 16.66 0.18
N SER A 201 5.51 16.88 0.94
CA SER A 201 5.13 15.96 2.04
C SER A 201 4.72 14.59 1.47
N VAL A 202 3.93 14.60 0.39
CA VAL A 202 3.50 13.39 -0.31
C VAL A 202 4.68 12.72 -0.98
N ALA A 203 5.52 13.44 -1.71
CA ALA A 203 6.73 12.89 -2.33
C ALA A 203 7.72 12.34 -1.27
N ALA A 204 7.95 13.08 -0.19
CA ALA A 204 8.83 12.68 0.90
C ALA A 204 8.33 11.41 1.59
N SER A 205 7.01 11.17 1.66
CA SER A 205 6.47 9.93 2.22
C SER A 205 6.86 8.67 1.43
N LEU A 206 7.11 8.79 0.11
CA LEU A 206 7.64 7.69 -0.69
C LEU A 206 9.13 7.44 -0.40
N LEU A 207 9.89 8.51 -0.19
CA LEU A 207 11.34 8.45 -0.05
C LEU A 207 11.81 8.18 1.39
N SER A 208 10.98 8.53 2.37
CA SER A 208 11.26 8.35 3.79
C SER A 208 10.90 6.95 4.26
N ALA A 209 11.79 6.29 5.01
CA ALA A 209 11.50 5.04 5.70
C ALA A 209 11.31 5.28 7.22
N PRO A 210 10.60 4.38 7.93
CA PRO A 210 10.58 4.38 9.39
C PRO A 210 11.99 4.31 9.99
N ALA A 211 12.15 4.78 11.23
CA ALA A 211 13.43 4.75 11.93
C ALA A 211 14.05 3.33 11.92
N GLY A 212 15.34 3.25 11.55
CA GLY A 212 16.09 1.99 11.45
C GLY A 212 15.75 1.12 10.23
N ARG A 213 14.97 1.63 9.27
CA ARG A 213 14.64 0.94 8.01
C ARG A 213 15.23 1.66 6.80
N CYS A 214 15.46 0.89 5.75
CA CYS A 214 15.90 1.33 4.43
C CYS A 214 14.69 1.30 3.47
N ARG A 215 14.44 2.43 2.80
CA ARG A 215 13.42 2.53 1.73
C ARG A 215 13.97 1.97 0.43
N ALA A 216 13.27 1.03 -0.19
CA ALA A 216 13.50 0.65 -1.59
C ALA A 216 12.21 0.83 -2.38
N ILE A 217 12.30 1.29 -3.63
CA ILE A 217 11.14 1.50 -4.50
C ILE A 217 11.26 0.52 -5.65
N GLU A 218 10.26 -0.35 -5.79
CA GLU A 218 10.12 -1.25 -6.92
C GLU A 218 9.17 -0.60 -7.93
N LEU A 219 9.61 -0.47 -9.18
CA LEU A 219 8.90 0.20 -10.25
C LEU A 219 8.88 -0.70 -11.48
N TRP A 220 7.70 -0.88 -12.04
CA TRP A 220 7.47 -1.50 -13.33
C TRP A 220 6.90 -0.45 -14.28
N THR A 221 7.47 -0.38 -15.47
CA THR A 221 7.00 0.47 -16.55
C THR A 221 6.70 -0.39 -17.76
N LEU A 222 5.56 -0.14 -18.41
CA LEU A 222 5.23 -0.74 -19.68
C LEU A 222 6.13 -0.11 -20.75
N GLU A 223 7.09 -0.87 -21.24
CA GLU A 223 7.86 -0.45 -22.41
C GLU A 223 7.07 -0.81 -23.67
N SER A 224 6.62 0.20 -24.41
CA SER A 224 6.18 -0.02 -25.79
C SER A 224 7.41 -0.35 -26.62
N ARG A 225 7.61 -1.63 -26.96
CA ARG A 225 8.43 -1.95 -28.13
C ARG A 225 7.64 -1.44 -29.32
N LEU A 226 8.17 -0.46 -30.03
CA LEU A 226 7.80 -0.23 -31.42
C LEU A 226 8.03 -1.56 -32.14
N ILE A 227 6.94 -2.30 -32.39
CA ILE A 227 6.92 -3.46 -33.28
C ILE A 227 6.78 -2.92 -34.70
#